data_AF-A0AAV9G878-F1
#
_entry.id   AF-A0AAV9G878-F1
#
_cell.length_a   1.000
_cell.length_b   1.000
_cell.length_c   1.000
_cell.angle_alpha   90.00
_cell.angle_beta   90.00
_cell.angle_gamma   90.00
#
_symmetry.space_group_name_H-M   'P 1'
#
loop_
_entity.id
_entity.type
_entity.pdbx_description
1 polymer ?
#
loop_
_entity_poly.entity_id
_entity_poly.type
_entity_poly.pdbx_seq_one_letter_code
_entity_poly.pdbx_strand_id
1 'polypeptide(L)'
;MWPLDVDVFRDAAFEPEAPLVMKAAKNSDLAISKYYPGRNLRKWLRTPREAAEFTPYIKRFTNSLPLHYELLLPSTKEPLLGPVYDFVKHLSASEDPSLQFLGDLVRTQISDYAEQTGERFIPFDAPLSLMLAAMQFNEGRAPVSRLKQLYIAQASLNTLPEVLKRDFPTPEIVKTAGKGDIYSSSLWLGLQPTYTPWHRDPNPNLFHQVWGTKEVRILPPRGGITLLLQTRAKFGINASNTRIRGPEMMEGLERKAMHDAVWGPGAHENLYKASLEPGDMLFIPKGWWHSLRSTGAFGSVNASVNWWFR
;
A
#
# COMPACT_ATOMS: atom_id res chain seq x y z
N MET A 1 -23.77 11.77 -3.59
CA MET A 1 -23.86 11.81 -2.12
C MET A 1 -22.93 10.74 -1.59
N TRP A 2 -22.00 11.10 -0.72
CA TRP A 2 -21.11 10.13 -0.07
C TRP A 2 -21.87 9.46 1.09
N PRO A 3 -21.45 8.28 1.59
CA PRO A 3 -22.21 7.55 2.61
C PRO A 3 -22.17 8.19 4.01
N LEU A 4 -21.27 9.16 4.23
CA LEU A 4 -21.35 10.08 5.35
C LEU A 4 -21.67 11.49 4.85
N ASP A 5 -22.45 12.20 5.65
CA ASP A 5 -22.61 13.64 5.58
C ASP A 5 -21.33 14.35 6.06
N VAL A 6 -21.08 15.58 5.60
CA VAL A 6 -19.86 16.34 5.91
C VAL A 6 -19.85 16.82 7.36
N ASP A 7 -20.98 17.25 7.90
CA ASP A 7 -21.06 17.78 9.26
C ASP A 7 -21.05 16.63 10.27
N VAL A 8 -21.73 15.51 9.96
CA VAL A 8 -21.59 14.25 10.72
C VAL A 8 -20.13 13.76 10.74
N PHE A 9 -19.37 13.95 9.65
CA PHE A 9 -17.94 13.63 9.61
C PHE A 9 -17.09 14.62 10.43
N ARG A 10 -17.47 15.91 10.49
CA ARG A 10 -16.80 16.92 11.31
C ARG A 10 -16.94 16.58 12.80
N ASP A 11 -18.18 16.50 13.27
CA ASP A 11 -18.53 16.25 14.67
C ASP A 11 -17.93 14.94 15.20
N ALA A 12 -17.99 13.86 14.42
CA ALA A 12 -17.60 12.53 14.88
C ALA A 12 -16.10 12.23 14.75
N ALA A 13 -15.34 12.99 13.95
CA ALA A 13 -13.99 12.59 13.57
C ALA A 13 -13.01 13.74 13.31
N PHE A 14 -13.37 14.70 12.45
CA PHE A 14 -12.42 15.74 12.00
C PHE A 14 -12.10 16.74 13.11
N GLU A 15 -13.12 17.28 13.78
CA GLU A 15 -12.96 18.26 14.87
C GLU A 15 -12.41 17.65 16.17
N PRO A 16 -12.85 16.46 16.65
CA PRO A 16 -12.23 15.82 17.82
C PRO A 16 -10.84 15.19 17.53
N GLU A 17 -10.27 15.37 16.33
CA GLU A 17 -9.07 14.68 15.83
C GLU A 17 -9.07 13.15 16.14
N ALA A 18 -10.20 12.48 15.89
CA ALA A 18 -10.44 11.07 16.23
C ALA A 18 -10.54 10.16 14.98
N PRO A 19 -9.91 8.97 14.96
CA PRO A 19 -9.93 8.09 13.80
C PRO A 19 -11.28 7.40 13.62
N LEU A 20 -11.80 7.42 12.40
CA LEU A 20 -13.13 6.89 12.07
C LEU A 20 -13.06 5.88 10.92
N VAL A 21 -13.56 4.66 11.15
CA VAL A 21 -13.78 3.65 10.10
C VAL A 21 -15.19 3.84 9.53
N MET A 22 -15.27 4.31 8.29
CA MET A 22 -16.50 4.41 7.52
C MET A 22 -16.65 3.13 6.68
N LYS A 23 -17.57 2.26 7.09
CA LYS A 23 -17.81 0.97 6.43
C LYS A 23 -18.59 1.11 5.13
N ALA A 24 -18.25 0.29 4.14
CA ALA A 24 -19.07 0.13 2.94
C ALA A 24 -20.44 -0.49 3.30
N ALA A 25 -21.53 0.06 2.76
CA ALA A 25 -22.88 -0.47 2.98
C ALA A 25 -23.02 -1.86 2.34
N LYS A 26 -23.16 -2.91 3.17
CA LYS A 26 -23.15 -4.31 2.70
C LYS A 26 -24.46 -4.79 2.04
N ASN A 27 -25.60 -4.16 2.34
CA ASN A 27 -26.91 -4.49 1.77
C ASN A 27 -27.70 -3.20 1.48
N SER A 28 -27.68 -2.70 0.24
CA SER A 28 -28.69 -1.75 -0.24
C SER A 28 -28.72 -1.67 -1.77
N ASP A 29 -29.85 -2.04 -2.38
CA ASP A 29 -30.14 -1.76 -3.80
C ASP A 29 -30.33 -0.26 -4.10
N LEU A 30 -30.34 0.58 -3.04
CA LEU A 30 -30.10 2.02 -3.13
C LEU A 30 -28.69 2.32 -3.63
N ALA A 31 -28.53 2.23 -4.95
CA ALA A 31 -27.54 2.89 -5.80
C ALA A 31 -26.36 3.57 -5.07
N ILE A 32 -25.38 2.77 -4.62
CA ILE A 32 -24.08 3.25 -4.13
C ILE A 32 -23.55 4.29 -5.11
N SER A 33 -23.44 5.53 -4.66
CA SER A 33 -23.55 6.65 -5.59
C SER A 33 -22.40 6.69 -6.59
N LYS A 34 -22.67 7.28 -7.77
CA LYS A 34 -21.78 7.44 -8.92
C LYS A 34 -20.40 8.10 -8.65
N TYR A 35 -20.11 8.47 -7.41
CA TYR A 35 -18.86 9.08 -6.95
C TYR A 35 -17.99 8.15 -6.09
N TYR A 36 -18.43 6.92 -5.77
CA TYR A 36 -17.66 6.00 -4.92
C TYR A 36 -16.41 5.46 -5.64
N PRO A 37 -15.16 5.76 -5.20
CA PRO A 37 -13.95 5.42 -5.96
C PRO A 37 -13.76 3.90 -6.09
N GLY A 38 -14.23 3.13 -5.11
CA GLY A 38 -14.14 1.67 -5.12
C GLY A 38 -14.89 1.00 -6.27
N ARG A 39 -15.89 1.69 -6.86
CA ARG A 39 -16.60 1.21 -8.04
C ARG A 39 -15.73 1.28 -9.30
N ASN A 40 -14.80 2.23 -9.37
CA ASN A 40 -13.98 2.45 -10.55
C ASN A 40 -12.75 1.54 -10.62
N LEU A 41 -12.18 1.09 -9.50
CA LEU A 41 -11.08 0.10 -9.56
C LEU A 41 -11.58 -1.29 -10.03
N ARG A 42 -12.89 -1.56 -10.01
CA ARG A 42 -13.48 -2.70 -10.76
C ARG A 42 -13.39 -2.56 -12.29
N LYS A 43 -13.06 -1.36 -12.81
CA LYS A 43 -12.61 -1.18 -14.20
C LYS A 43 -11.15 -1.58 -14.38
N TRP A 44 -10.33 -1.59 -13.33
CA TRP A 44 -8.91 -1.96 -13.41
C TRP A 44 -8.71 -3.46 -13.14
N LEU A 45 -9.30 -3.97 -12.05
CA LEU A 45 -9.18 -5.36 -11.59
C LEU A 45 -10.54 -6.08 -11.65
N ARG A 46 -10.52 -7.35 -12.05
CA ARG A 46 -11.66 -8.29 -11.94
C ARG A 46 -11.20 -9.65 -11.44
N THR A 47 -12.11 -10.44 -10.87
CA THR A 47 -11.85 -11.82 -10.45
C THR A 47 -12.74 -12.76 -11.28
N PRO A 48 -12.25 -13.34 -12.39
CA PRO A 48 -13.05 -14.27 -13.21
C PRO A 48 -13.03 -15.71 -12.67
N ARG A 49 -12.07 -16.03 -11.77
CA ARG A 49 -11.90 -17.32 -11.08
C ARG A 49 -11.37 -17.07 -9.67
N GLU A 50 -10.21 -17.64 -9.31
CA GLU A 50 -9.57 -17.51 -7.99
C GLU A 50 -8.56 -16.36 -7.89
N ALA A 51 -8.04 -15.89 -9.04
CA ALA A 51 -7.06 -14.83 -9.14
C ALA A 51 -7.68 -13.51 -9.61
N ALA A 52 -7.08 -12.39 -9.20
CA ALA A 52 -7.39 -11.06 -9.72
C ALA A 52 -6.56 -10.80 -10.98
N GLU A 53 -7.19 -10.33 -12.06
CA GLU A 53 -6.53 -9.94 -13.31
C GLU A 53 -6.86 -8.49 -13.71
N PHE A 54 -5.97 -7.87 -14.48
CA PHE A 54 -6.26 -6.59 -15.12
C PHE A 54 -7.27 -6.75 -16.25
N THR A 55 -8.29 -5.89 -16.28
CA THR A 55 -9.29 -5.87 -17.35
C THR A 55 -8.71 -5.37 -18.69
N PRO A 56 -9.43 -5.53 -19.81
CA PRO A 56 -9.10 -4.87 -21.08
C PRO A 56 -9.04 -3.33 -21.04
N TYR A 57 -9.62 -2.67 -20.03
CA TYR A 57 -9.57 -1.21 -19.90
C TYR A 57 -8.19 -0.74 -19.44
N ILE A 58 -7.67 -1.26 -18.32
CA ILE A 58 -6.37 -0.82 -17.81
C ILE A 58 -5.20 -1.41 -18.62
N LYS A 59 -5.37 -2.57 -19.26
CA LYS A 59 -4.42 -3.16 -20.23
C LYS A 59 -4.08 -2.25 -21.41
N ARG A 60 -4.89 -1.22 -21.71
CA ARG A 60 -4.56 -0.18 -22.73
C ARG A 60 -3.46 0.80 -22.29
N PHE A 61 -3.15 0.87 -21.00
CA PHE A 61 -2.21 1.84 -20.42
C PHE A 61 -0.96 1.18 -19.85
N THR A 62 -0.86 -0.16 -19.86
CA THR A 62 0.19 -0.87 -19.10
C THR A 62 1.61 -0.47 -19.53
N ASN A 63 1.84 -0.27 -20.82
CA ASN A 63 3.17 0.03 -21.36
C ASN A 63 3.49 1.55 -21.35
N SER A 64 2.48 2.40 -21.14
CA SER A 64 2.58 3.87 -21.24
C SER A 64 2.33 4.59 -19.91
N LEU A 65 2.08 3.85 -18.82
CA LEU A 65 1.91 4.36 -17.47
C LEU A 65 3.14 4.02 -16.62
N PRO A 66 4.17 4.90 -16.55
CA PRO A 66 5.24 4.76 -15.58
C PRO A 66 4.71 4.98 -14.16
N LEU A 67 5.15 4.14 -13.22
CA LEU A 67 4.78 4.17 -11.81
C LEU A 67 6.03 3.90 -10.97
N HIS A 68 6.02 4.42 -9.74
CA HIS A 68 7.07 4.15 -8.77
C HIS A 68 6.84 2.79 -8.11
N TYR A 69 7.85 1.91 -8.17
CA TYR A 69 7.84 0.59 -7.57
C TYR A 69 8.86 0.49 -6.44
N GLU A 70 8.44 -0.19 -5.38
CA GLU A 70 9.28 -0.68 -4.29
C GLU A 70 9.47 -2.19 -4.49
N LEU A 71 10.72 -2.66 -4.56
CA LEU A 71 11.07 -4.08 -4.52
C LEU A 71 11.76 -4.40 -3.18
N LEU A 72 11.14 -5.27 -2.39
CA LEU A 72 11.69 -5.75 -1.12
C LEU A 72 12.45 -7.07 -1.31
N LEU A 73 13.77 -7.03 -1.41
CA LEU A 73 14.59 -8.24 -1.43
C LEU A 73 14.73 -8.83 0.00
N PRO A 74 14.49 -10.14 0.19
CA PRO A 74 14.70 -10.80 1.47
C PRO A 74 16.19 -11.00 1.77
N SER A 75 16.55 -11.08 3.05
CA SER A 75 17.93 -11.36 3.50
C SER A 75 18.33 -12.83 3.31
N THR A 76 18.47 -13.28 2.07
CA THR A 76 18.99 -14.62 1.72
C THR A 76 20.51 -14.64 1.65
N LYS A 77 21.15 -15.74 2.07
CA LYS A 77 22.57 -16.01 1.76
C LYS A 77 22.80 -16.38 0.29
N GLU A 78 21.72 -16.60 -0.47
CA GLU A 78 21.70 -16.98 -1.87
C GLU A 78 20.86 -15.94 -2.64
N PRO A 79 21.42 -14.77 -2.99
CA PRO A 79 20.68 -13.68 -3.65
C PRO A 79 20.15 -14.03 -5.05
N LEU A 80 20.54 -15.19 -5.59
CA LEU A 80 20.13 -15.72 -6.89
C LEU A 80 19.02 -16.80 -6.79
N LEU A 81 18.35 -16.96 -5.64
CA LEU A 81 17.30 -17.96 -5.45
C LEU A 81 16.00 -17.37 -4.87
N GLY A 82 14.88 -17.88 -5.37
CA GLY A 82 13.52 -17.54 -4.93
C GLY A 82 12.69 -16.74 -5.94
N PRO A 83 11.43 -16.40 -5.60
CA PRO A 83 10.44 -15.96 -6.57
C PRO A 83 10.76 -14.68 -7.37
N VAL A 84 11.64 -13.81 -6.85
CA VAL A 84 12.12 -12.62 -7.59
C VAL A 84 13.05 -13.02 -8.72
N TYR A 85 14.01 -13.92 -8.45
CA TYR A 85 14.93 -14.43 -9.47
C TYR A 85 14.21 -15.33 -10.48
N ASP A 86 13.28 -16.18 -10.02
CA ASP A 86 12.42 -16.98 -10.89
C ASP A 86 11.57 -16.12 -11.84
N PHE A 87 11.11 -14.95 -11.38
CA PHE A 87 10.36 -13.99 -12.20
C PHE A 87 11.26 -13.30 -13.24
N VAL A 88 12.43 -12.80 -12.84
CA VAL A 88 13.42 -12.22 -13.77
C VAL A 88 13.86 -13.23 -14.82
N LYS A 89 14.07 -14.49 -14.43
CA LYS A 89 14.42 -15.59 -15.34
C LYS A 89 13.26 -15.93 -16.29
N HIS A 90 12.02 -15.91 -15.82
CA HIS A 90 10.84 -16.12 -16.67
C HIS A 90 10.66 -15.00 -17.70
N LEU A 91 10.88 -13.75 -17.31
CA LEU A 91 10.78 -12.58 -18.19
C LEU A 91 11.81 -12.61 -19.32
N SER A 92 13.11 -12.76 -19.01
CA SER A 92 14.16 -12.79 -20.05
C SER A 92 14.24 -14.11 -20.82
N ALA A 93 13.47 -15.14 -20.44
CA ALA A 93 13.26 -16.36 -21.23
C ALA A 93 12.01 -16.30 -22.12
N SER A 94 11.30 -15.16 -22.14
CA SER A 94 10.16 -14.95 -23.04
C SER A 94 10.61 -14.67 -24.48
N GLU A 95 9.75 -14.97 -25.46
CA GLU A 95 9.90 -14.56 -26.85
C GLU A 95 9.46 -13.11 -27.10
N ASP A 96 8.71 -12.49 -26.17
CA ASP A 96 8.29 -11.08 -26.27
C ASP A 96 9.43 -10.14 -25.81
N PRO A 97 9.99 -9.30 -26.70
CA PRO A 97 11.04 -8.34 -26.33
C PRO A 97 10.61 -7.35 -25.24
N SER A 98 9.30 -7.09 -25.12
CA SER A 98 8.73 -6.25 -24.05
C SER A 98 8.90 -6.90 -22.69
N LEU A 99 8.73 -8.22 -22.59
CA LEU A 99 8.94 -8.97 -21.36
C LEU A 99 10.42 -9.17 -21.07
N GLN A 100 11.25 -9.40 -22.09
CA GLN A 100 12.72 -9.43 -21.95
C GLN A 100 13.24 -8.12 -21.35
N PHE A 101 12.84 -6.96 -21.90
CA PHE A 101 13.19 -5.64 -21.38
C PHE A 101 12.79 -5.44 -19.91
N LEU A 102 11.61 -5.92 -19.49
CA LEU A 102 11.18 -5.86 -18.10
C LEU A 102 12.01 -6.77 -17.18
N GLY A 103 12.42 -7.94 -17.66
CA GLY A 103 13.32 -8.84 -16.94
C GLY A 103 14.70 -8.23 -16.75
N ASP A 104 15.21 -7.56 -17.78
CA ASP A 104 16.51 -6.92 -17.78
C ASP A 104 16.52 -5.66 -16.91
N LEU A 105 15.47 -4.83 -16.98
CA LEU A 105 15.25 -3.68 -16.09
C LEU A 105 15.32 -4.10 -14.61
N VAL A 106 14.53 -5.12 -14.22
CA VAL A 106 14.52 -5.61 -12.84
C VAL A 106 15.84 -6.30 -12.47
N ARG A 107 16.52 -6.97 -13.42
CA ARG A 107 17.86 -7.52 -13.16
C ARG A 107 18.85 -6.42 -12.79
N THR A 108 18.92 -5.33 -13.56
CA THR A 108 19.80 -4.20 -13.24
C THR A 108 19.55 -3.67 -11.83
N GLN A 109 18.28 -3.44 -11.46
CA GLN A 109 17.95 -2.94 -10.12
C GLN A 109 18.39 -3.90 -8.99
N ILE A 110 18.50 -5.21 -9.25
CA ILE A 110 18.94 -6.20 -8.25
C ILE A 110 20.47 -6.36 -8.25
N SER A 111 21.11 -6.31 -9.42
CA SER A 111 22.55 -6.49 -9.59
C SER A 111 23.37 -5.48 -8.77
N ASP A 112 22.93 -4.23 -8.70
CA ASP A 112 23.60 -3.16 -7.93
C ASP A 112 23.68 -3.42 -6.41
N TYR A 113 22.92 -4.40 -5.91
CA TYR A 113 22.85 -4.78 -4.49
C TYR A 113 23.26 -6.24 -4.22
N ALA A 114 23.66 -7.00 -5.25
CA ALA A 114 23.85 -8.46 -5.16
C ALA A 114 24.97 -8.90 -4.20
N GLU A 115 25.95 -8.04 -3.91
CA GLU A 115 27.06 -8.30 -2.97
C GLU A 115 26.72 -7.89 -1.51
N GLN A 116 25.57 -7.27 -1.27
CA GLN A 116 25.22 -6.68 0.02
C GLN A 116 24.40 -7.65 0.90
N THR A 117 24.61 -7.60 2.21
CA THR A 117 23.89 -8.46 3.17
C THR A 117 22.80 -7.69 3.92
N GLY A 118 21.58 -8.24 3.95
CA GLY A 118 20.42 -7.67 4.65
C GLY A 118 19.11 -7.86 3.87
N GLU A 119 17.98 -7.45 4.46
CA GLU A 119 16.79 -7.14 3.66
C GLU A 119 17.04 -5.80 2.95
N ARG A 120 16.72 -5.70 1.66
CA ARG A 120 16.91 -4.48 0.88
C ARG A 120 15.62 -3.96 0.28
N PHE A 121 15.49 -2.65 0.32
CA PHE A 121 14.38 -1.90 -0.24
C PHE A 121 14.88 -1.11 -1.45
N ILE A 122 14.42 -1.47 -2.65
CA ILE A 122 14.93 -0.94 -3.91
C ILE A 122 13.81 -0.14 -4.59
N PRO A 123 13.85 1.21 -4.57
CA PRO A 123 12.91 2.07 -5.26
C PRO A 123 13.33 2.30 -6.72
N PHE A 124 12.43 2.08 -7.68
CA PHE A 124 12.69 2.25 -9.11
C PHE A 124 11.41 2.57 -9.88
N ASP A 125 11.52 3.22 -11.04
CA ASP A 125 10.38 3.50 -11.90
C ASP A 125 10.26 2.45 -13.03
N ALA A 126 9.04 1.98 -13.28
CA ALA A 126 8.75 1.00 -14.32
C ALA A 126 7.32 1.19 -14.87
N PRO A 127 6.99 0.67 -16.06
CA PRO A 127 5.62 0.68 -16.57
C PRO A 127 4.69 -0.27 -15.77
N LEU A 128 3.39 -0.01 -15.76
CA LEU A 128 2.37 -0.87 -15.14
C LEU A 128 2.34 -2.31 -15.74
N SER A 129 2.91 -2.53 -16.92
CA SER A 129 3.12 -3.86 -17.52
C SER A 129 4.00 -4.78 -16.66
N LEU A 130 4.89 -4.24 -15.82
CA LEU A 130 5.66 -5.05 -14.87
C LEU A 130 4.74 -5.72 -13.83
N MET A 131 3.78 -4.98 -13.25
CA MET A 131 2.76 -5.53 -12.36
C MET A 131 1.84 -6.53 -13.08
N LEU A 132 1.49 -6.28 -14.35
CA LEU A 132 0.73 -7.25 -15.15
C LEU A 132 1.47 -8.58 -15.30
N ALA A 133 2.74 -8.53 -15.74
CA ALA A 133 3.55 -9.73 -15.91
C ALA A 133 3.79 -10.45 -14.56
N ALA A 134 3.94 -9.70 -13.46
CA ALA A 134 4.06 -10.24 -12.10
C ALA A 134 2.78 -10.94 -11.62
N MET A 135 1.60 -10.41 -11.97
CA MET A 135 0.31 -11.06 -11.70
C MET A 135 0.14 -12.35 -12.52
N GLN A 136 0.52 -12.33 -13.81
CA GLN A 136 0.46 -13.51 -14.68
C GLN A 136 1.46 -14.59 -14.25
N PHE A 137 2.68 -14.20 -13.86
CA PHE A 137 3.67 -15.14 -13.30
C PHE A 137 3.14 -15.88 -12.07
N ASN A 138 2.32 -15.23 -11.24
CA ASN A 138 1.71 -15.83 -10.06
C ASN A 138 0.51 -16.74 -10.34
N GLU A 139 -0.05 -16.72 -11.56
CA GLU A 139 -1.19 -17.55 -11.93
C GLU A 139 -0.80 -19.05 -11.92
N GLY A 140 -1.69 -19.90 -11.39
CA GLY A 140 -1.43 -21.33 -11.20
C GLY A 140 -0.35 -21.71 -10.16
N ARG A 141 0.56 -20.80 -9.77
CA ARG A 141 1.66 -21.11 -8.83
C ARG A 141 1.17 -21.33 -7.40
N ALA A 142 1.87 -22.23 -6.69
CA ALA A 142 1.68 -22.46 -5.27
C ALA A 142 2.12 -21.23 -4.43
N PRO A 143 1.50 -20.96 -3.25
CA PRO A 143 1.76 -19.75 -2.45
C PRO A 143 3.19 -19.53 -1.97
N VAL A 144 4.04 -20.57 -1.98
CA VAL A 144 5.48 -20.46 -1.68
C VAL A 144 6.26 -19.84 -2.86
N SER A 145 5.99 -20.31 -4.09
CA SER A 145 6.68 -19.96 -5.35
C SER A 145 6.14 -18.70 -6.04
N ARG A 146 5.17 -18.00 -5.44
CA ARG A 146 4.66 -16.72 -5.93
C ARG A 146 5.58 -15.56 -5.56
N LEU A 147 5.69 -14.60 -6.47
CA LEU A 147 6.25 -13.28 -6.21
C LEU A 147 5.34 -12.49 -5.26
N LYS A 148 5.94 -11.82 -4.28
CA LYS A 148 5.26 -11.08 -3.19
C LYS A 148 5.90 -9.71 -2.93
N GLN A 149 7.09 -9.50 -3.50
CA GLN A 149 8.04 -8.45 -3.14
C GLN A 149 7.83 -7.13 -3.89
N LEU A 150 6.90 -7.10 -4.86
CA LEU A 150 6.69 -5.99 -5.79
C LEU A 150 5.46 -5.16 -5.39
N TYR A 151 5.67 -3.87 -5.11
CA TYR A 151 4.63 -2.94 -4.63
C TYR A 151 4.75 -1.59 -5.34
N ILE A 152 3.69 -1.13 -5.99
CA ILE A 152 3.55 0.26 -6.43
C ILE A 152 3.10 1.07 -5.23
N ALA A 153 3.91 2.03 -4.79
CA ALA A 153 3.72 2.75 -3.54
C ALA A 153 3.73 4.26 -3.75
N GLN A 154 2.89 4.96 -2.98
CA GLN A 154 2.69 6.42 -3.04
C GLN A 154 2.46 7.03 -4.44
N ALA A 155 2.17 6.23 -5.47
CA ALA A 155 2.09 6.69 -6.85
C ALA A 155 1.02 7.77 -7.02
N SER A 156 1.46 8.99 -7.34
CA SER A 156 0.62 10.19 -7.30
C SER A 156 -0.55 10.11 -8.27
N LEU A 157 -1.78 10.33 -7.77
CA LEU A 157 -2.95 10.42 -8.65
C LEU A 157 -2.87 11.59 -9.64
N ASN A 158 -2.01 12.58 -9.37
CA ASN A 158 -1.80 13.74 -10.23
C ASN A 158 -0.85 13.48 -11.41
N THR A 159 -0.06 12.40 -11.39
CA THR A 159 0.76 11.98 -12.55
C THR A 159 0.04 10.96 -13.44
N LEU A 160 -1.11 10.44 -13.01
CA LEU A 160 -1.95 9.56 -13.84
C LEU A 160 -2.56 10.34 -15.02
N PRO A 161 -2.64 9.74 -16.23
CA PRO A 161 -3.42 10.28 -17.34
C PRO A 161 -4.85 10.61 -16.93
N GLU A 162 -5.41 11.71 -17.44
CA GLU A 162 -6.73 12.23 -17.03
C GLU A 162 -7.88 11.21 -17.11
N VAL A 163 -7.82 10.25 -18.04
CA VAL A 163 -8.80 9.14 -18.13
C VAL A 163 -8.75 8.25 -16.88
N LEU A 164 -7.55 7.92 -16.41
CA LEU A 164 -7.31 7.09 -15.21
C LEU A 164 -7.50 7.88 -13.92
N LYS A 165 -7.13 9.16 -13.90
CA LYS A 165 -7.35 10.05 -12.74
C LYS A 165 -8.83 10.20 -12.39
N ARG A 166 -9.72 10.19 -13.40
CA ARG A 166 -11.19 10.17 -13.24
C ARG A 166 -11.74 8.89 -12.59
N ASP A 167 -10.94 7.82 -12.49
CA ASP A 167 -11.30 6.65 -11.69
C ASP A 167 -11.18 6.90 -10.19
N PHE A 168 -10.45 7.92 -9.77
CA PHE A 168 -10.20 8.25 -8.36
C PHE A 168 -10.77 9.62 -7.96
N PRO A 169 -12.10 9.83 -8.05
CA PRO A 169 -12.72 11.10 -7.69
C PRO A 169 -12.48 11.42 -6.21
N THR A 170 -12.00 12.63 -5.93
CA THR A 170 -11.73 13.07 -4.55
C THR A 170 -13.02 13.04 -3.71
N PRO A 171 -12.98 12.43 -2.51
CA PRO A 171 -14.06 12.46 -1.52
C PRO A 171 -14.58 13.85 -1.21
N GLU A 172 -15.88 13.99 -0.99
CA GLU A 172 -16.46 15.30 -0.64
C GLU A 172 -15.97 15.76 0.72
N ILE A 173 -15.91 14.87 1.71
CA ILE A 173 -15.31 15.13 3.02
C ILE A 173 -13.84 15.58 2.95
N VAL A 174 -13.08 15.12 1.94
CA VAL A 174 -11.68 15.56 1.71
C VAL A 174 -11.63 16.97 1.11
N LYS A 175 -12.64 17.38 0.35
CA LYS A 175 -12.77 18.73 -0.23
C LYS A 175 -13.39 19.76 0.71
N THR A 176 -14.14 19.34 1.71
CA THR A 176 -15.07 20.24 2.44
C THR A 176 -14.99 20.18 3.95
N ALA A 177 -14.48 19.11 4.58
CA ALA A 177 -14.46 19.04 6.05
C ALA A 177 -13.52 20.07 6.66
N GLY A 178 -12.33 20.24 6.05
CA GLY A 178 -11.36 21.30 6.37
C GLY A 178 -11.38 22.46 5.38
N LYS A 179 -10.19 23.00 5.08
CA LYS A 179 -9.94 24.04 4.07
C LYS A 179 -10.15 23.57 2.63
N GLY A 180 -10.04 22.26 2.39
CA GLY A 180 -10.22 21.65 1.08
C GLY A 180 -8.96 21.63 0.20
N ASP A 181 -7.80 22.04 0.72
CA ASP A 181 -6.54 21.86 0.00
C ASP A 181 -6.04 20.41 0.11
N ILE A 182 -6.02 19.70 -1.03
CA ILE A 182 -5.46 18.36 -1.15
C ILE A 182 -3.94 18.50 -1.24
N TYR A 183 -3.24 18.22 -0.15
CA TYR A 183 -1.79 18.26 -0.09
C TYR A 183 -1.13 17.20 -0.98
N SER A 184 -1.69 15.99 -0.98
CA SER A 184 -1.25 14.88 -1.85
C SER A 184 -2.34 13.81 -1.93
N SER A 185 -2.26 12.94 -2.93
CA SER A 185 -3.13 11.77 -3.03
C SER A 185 -2.48 10.68 -3.87
N SER A 186 -2.53 9.44 -3.41
CA SER A 186 -1.74 8.34 -3.97
C SER A 186 -2.53 7.06 -4.18
N LEU A 187 -2.17 6.33 -5.23
CA LEU A 187 -2.50 4.93 -5.46
C LEU A 187 -1.44 4.03 -4.82
N TRP A 188 -1.90 2.92 -4.24
CA TRP A 188 -1.06 1.82 -3.75
C TRP A 188 -1.57 0.53 -4.40
N LEU A 189 -0.68 -0.28 -4.99
CA LEU A 189 -1.07 -1.48 -5.73
C LEU A 189 0.07 -2.51 -5.71
N GLY A 190 -0.15 -3.71 -5.18
CA GLY A 190 0.88 -4.75 -5.29
C GLY A 190 0.54 -6.09 -4.67
N LEU A 191 1.55 -6.93 -4.55
CA LEU A 191 1.41 -8.35 -4.24
C LEU A 191 1.48 -8.60 -2.73
N GLN A 192 0.62 -9.50 -2.23
CA GLN A 192 0.50 -9.73 -0.80
C GLN A 192 1.61 -10.67 -0.24
N PRO A 193 2.20 -10.37 0.93
CA PRO A 193 1.77 -9.34 1.87
C PRO A 193 2.42 -7.95 1.62
N THR A 194 1.59 -6.92 1.43
CA THR A 194 2.05 -5.52 1.46
C THR A 194 2.07 -5.00 2.91
N TYR A 195 3.08 -4.23 3.27
CA TYR A 195 3.28 -3.68 4.62
C TYR A 195 3.56 -2.19 4.56
N THR A 196 3.01 -1.43 5.52
CA THR A 196 3.32 -0.02 5.75
C THR A 196 3.81 0.11 7.19
N PRO A 197 5.08 0.50 7.43
CA PRO A 197 5.67 0.57 8.77
C PRO A 197 4.96 1.52 9.74
N TRP A 198 5.39 1.48 11.00
CA TRP A 198 4.91 2.39 12.04
C TRP A 198 5.40 3.82 11.78
N HIS A 199 4.50 4.70 11.37
CA HIS A 199 4.81 6.08 11.01
C HIS A 199 3.62 7.01 11.33
N ARG A 200 3.73 8.30 11.04
CA ARG A 200 2.65 9.29 11.21
C ARG A 200 2.71 10.40 10.18
N ASP A 201 1.54 10.91 9.82
CA ASP A 201 1.39 11.92 8.78
C ASP A 201 1.43 13.38 9.28
N PRO A 202 1.89 14.33 8.44
CA PRO A 202 1.91 15.76 8.77
C PRO A 202 0.55 16.47 8.63
N ASN A 203 -0.38 15.89 7.86
CA ASN A 203 -1.75 16.37 7.65
C ASN A 203 -2.73 15.22 7.95
N PRO A 204 -4.03 15.50 8.18
CA PRO A 204 -5.07 14.48 8.12
C PRO A 204 -5.03 13.67 6.82
N ASN A 205 -5.34 12.37 6.91
CA ASN A 205 -5.27 11.41 5.81
C ASN A 205 -6.57 10.59 5.76
N LEU A 206 -7.27 10.61 4.64
CA LEU A 206 -8.36 9.67 4.39
C LEU A 206 -7.84 8.51 3.55
N PHE A 207 -7.69 7.36 4.19
CA PHE A 207 -7.34 6.10 3.56
C PHE A 207 -8.61 5.37 3.08
N HIS A 208 -8.56 4.74 1.91
CA HIS A 208 -9.66 3.98 1.32
C HIS A 208 -9.12 2.67 0.76
N GLN A 209 -9.60 1.55 1.31
CA GLN A 209 -9.22 0.22 0.86
C GLN A 209 -10.06 -0.17 -0.35
N VAL A 210 -9.42 -0.63 -1.43
CA VAL A 210 -10.09 -0.71 -2.75
C VAL A 210 -10.11 -2.13 -3.31
N TRP A 211 -9.06 -2.92 -3.06
CA TRP A 211 -8.99 -4.32 -3.49
C TRP A 211 -8.22 -5.17 -2.48
N GLY A 212 -8.75 -6.35 -2.14
CA GLY A 212 -8.26 -7.14 -1.01
C GLY A 212 -8.49 -6.44 0.34
N THR A 213 -7.99 -7.04 1.42
CA THR A 213 -8.19 -6.56 2.80
C THR A 213 -6.90 -6.01 3.41
N LYS A 214 -7.01 -5.02 4.31
CA LYS A 214 -5.89 -4.57 5.16
C LYS A 214 -6.31 -4.51 6.63
N GLU A 215 -5.45 -5.02 7.51
CA GLU A 215 -5.48 -4.69 8.93
C GLU A 215 -4.74 -3.36 9.16
N VAL A 216 -5.24 -2.58 10.11
CA VAL A 216 -4.61 -1.36 10.60
C VAL A 216 -4.42 -1.47 12.10
N ARG A 217 -3.25 -1.05 12.59
CA ARG A 217 -3.00 -0.79 14.01
C ARG A 217 -2.62 0.68 14.17
N ILE A 218 -3.20 1.37 15.16
CA ILE A 218 -3.12 2.83 15.28
C ILE A 218 -3.11 3.29 16.76
N LEU A 219 -2.40 4.41 17.04
CA LEU A 219 -2.31 5.07 18.35
C LEU A 219 -2.33 6.60 18.21
N PRO A 220 -2.84 7.33 19.23
CA PRO A 220 -2.76 8.79 19.27
C PRO A 220 -1.30 9.29 19.34
N PRO A 221 -1.03 10.56 19.00
CA PRO A 221 0.33 11.11 18.85
C PRO A 221 1.27 10.82 20.02
N ARG A 222 0.79 10.93 21.28
CA ARG A 222 1.55 10.61 22.49
C ARG A 222 1.87 9.11 22.60
N GLY A 223 0.86 8.25 22.50
CA GLY A 223 1.01 6.80 22.66
C GLY A 223 1.97 6.19 21.65
N GLY A 224 1.93 6.63 20.39
CA GLY A 224 2.85 6.13 19.37
C GLY A 224 4.29 6.66 19.48
N ILE A 225 4.50 7.84 20.08
CA ILE A 225 5.84 8.30 20.49
C ILE A 225 6.36 7.43 21.64
N THR A 226 5.54 7.17 22.67
CA THR A 226 5.90 6.29 23.79
C THR A 226 6.29 4.89 23.30
N LEU A 227 5.50 4.30 22.40
CA LEU A 227 5.78 2.99 21.83
C LEU A 227 7.10 2.96 21.04
N LEU A 228 7.37 3.98 20.20
CA LEU A 228 8.64 4.11 19.49
C LEU A 228 9.83 4.16 20.45
N LEU A 229 9.78 5.05 21.45
CA LEU A 229 10.90 5.26 22.38
C LEU A 229 11.13 4.04 23.29
N GLN A 230 10.06 3.38 23.77
CA GLN A 230 10.16 2.13 24.52
C GLN A 230 10.75 0.99 23.68
N THR A 231 10.38 0.90 22.41
CA THR A 231 10.89 -0.14 21.50
C THR A 231 12.37 0.11 21.20
N ARG A 232 12.75 1.34 20.86
CA ARG A 232 14.15 1.74 20.71
C ARG A 232 14.99 1.42 21.94
N ALA A 233 14.52 1.77 23.14
CA ALA A 233 15.22 1.48 24.40
C ALA A 233 15.41 -0.03 24.64
N LYS A 234 14.39 -0.86 24.37
CA LYS A 234 14.48 -2.33 24.49
C LYS A 234 15.51 -2.97 23.55
N PHE A 235 15.84 -2.32 22.44
CA PHE A 235 16.78 -2.79 21.43
C PHE A 235 18.09 -1.97 21.38
N GLY A 236 18.37 -1.14 22.40
CA GLY A 236 19.62 -0.36 22.51
C GLY A 236 19.77 0.80 21.52
N ILE A 237 18.69 1.20 20.84
CA ILE A 237 18.72 2.22 19.79
C ILE A 237 18.64 3.62 20.43
N ASN A 238 19.80 4.23 20.68
CA ASN A 238 19.93 5.53 21.35
C ASN A 238 19.58 6.73 20.43
N ALA A 239 18.35 6.76 19.91
CA ALA A 239 17.86 7.80 19.00
C ALA A 239 16.63 8.54 19.56
N SER A 240 16.81 9.80 19.96
CA SER A 240 15.75 10.68 20.49
C SER A 240 14.85 11.30 19.42
N ASN A 241 15.26 11.30 18.15
CA ASN A 241 14.50 11.90 17.04
C ASN A 241 13.22 11.10 16.73
N THR A 242 12.05 11.67 17.02
CA THR A 242 10.72 11.05 16.76
C THR A 242 10.18 11.33 15.35
N ARG A 243 11.02 11.80 14.42
CA ARG A 243 10.75 11.77 12.97
C ARG A 243 11.35 10.48 12.41
N ILE A 244 10.51 9.47 12.20
CA ILE A 244 10.82 8.32 11.33
C ILE A 244 10.30 8.66 9.94
N ARG A 245 11.18 8.68 8.93
CA ARG A 245 10.89 9.16 7.56
C ARG A 245 11.82 8.60 6.47
N GLY A 246 12.90 7.90 6.84
CA GLY A 246 13.90 7.39 5.91
C GLY A 246 13.99 5.86 5.90
N PRO A 247 15.13 5.30 5.42
CA PRO A 247 15.37 3.86 5.35
C PRO A 247 15.20 3.11 6.68
N GLU A 248 15.32 3.78 7.82
CA GLU A 248 15.11 3.19 9.15
C GLU A 248 13.68 2.68 9.40
N MET A 249 12.70 3.14 8.60
CA MET A 249 11.36 2.55 8.57
C MET A 249 11.28 1.24 7.77
N MET A 250 12.16 1.07 6.78
CA MET A 250 12.06 0.06 5.72
C MET A 250 13.05 -1.10 5.89
N GLU A 251 14.22 -0.87 6.48
CA GLU A 251 15.26 -1.87 6.70
C GLU A 251 15.89 -1.82 8.11
N GLY A 252 16.69 -2.84 8.43
CA GLY A 252 17.47 -2.90 9.67
C GLY A 252 16.70 -3.28 10.94
N LEU A 253 17.39 -3.12 12.09
CA LEU A 253 16.91 -3.56 13.39
C LEU A 253 15.70 -2.76 13.90
N GLU A 254 15.61 -1.46 13.61
CA GLU A 254 14.47 -0.64 14.03
C GLU A 254 13.18 -1.08 13.33
N ARG A 255 13.21 -1.27 12.00
CA ARG A 255 12.09 -1.82 11.22
C ARG A 255 11.59 -3.15 11.78
N LYS A 256 12.49 -4.06 12.19
CA LYS A 256 12.11 -5.34 12.82
C LYS A 256 11.53 -5.15 14.22
N ALA A 257 12.20 -4.40 15.09
CA ALA A 257 11.73 -4.16 16.46
C ALA A 257 10.35 -3.48 16.48
N MET A 258 10.14 -2.49 15.60
CA MET A 258 8.86 -1.81 15.41
C MET A 258 7.80 -2.70 14.73
N HIS A 259 8.19 -3.63 13.86
CA HIS A 259 7.26 -4.66 13.37
C HIS A 259 6.81 -5.59 14.50
N ASP A 260 7.71 -6.03 15.38
CA ASP A 260 7.37 -7.02 16.41
C ASP A 260 6.56 -6.40 17.56
N ALA A 261 6.85 -5.15 17.94
CA ALA A 261 6.00 -4.33 18.81
C ALA A 261 4.67 -3.90 18.14
N VAL A 262 4.72 -3.73 16.81
CA VAL A 262 3.61 -3.58 15.84
C VAL A 262 2.57 -4.72 15.94
N TRP A 263 3.05 -5.89 15.52
CA TRP A 263 2.27 -6.98 14.92
C TRP A 263 2.54 -8.36 15.52
N GLY A 264 3.66 -8.52 16.24
CA GLY A 264 4.09 -9.78 16.83
C GLY A 264 3.28 -10.22 18.07
N PRO A 265 3.66 -11.35 18.69
CA PRO A 265 2.94 -11.90 19.85
C PRO A 265 2.91 -10.97 21.07
N GLY A 266 3.97 -10.17 21.27
CA GLY A 266 4.07 -9.16 22.32
C GLY A 266 3.67 -7.75 21.89
N ALA A 267 2.80 -7.61 20.90
CA ALA A 267 2.37 -6.31 20.40
C ALA A 267 1.67 -5.46 21.48
N HIS A 268 1.88 -4.15 21.43
CA HIS A 268 1.47 -3.23 22.50
C HIS A 268 -0.06 -3.25 22.76
N GLU A 269 -0.45 -3.51 24.00
CA GLU A 269 -1.82 -3.81 24.41
C GLU A 269 -2.85 -2.75 23.95
N ASN A 270 -2.52 -1.47 24.10
CA ASN A 270 -3.40 -0.32 23.83
C ASN A 270 -3.50 0.05 22.34
N LEU A 271 -2.98 -0.76 21.41
CA LEU A 271 -3.13 -0.54 19.96
C LEU A 271 -4.60 -0.68 19.55
N TYR A 272 -5.21 0.41 19.08
CA TYR A 272 -6.50 0.35 18.37
C TYR A 272 -6.32 -0.45 17.08
N LYS A 273 -7.31 -1.26 16.74
CA LYS A 273 -7.26 -2.22 15.62
C LYS A 273 -8.47 -2.04 14.72
N ALA A 274 -8.25 -2.03 13.41
CA ALA A 274 -9.31 -2.04 12.40
C ALA A 274 -9.00 -3.05 11.30
N SER A 275 -10.05 -3.60 10.69
CA SER A 275 -9.97 -4.34 9.43
C SER A 275 -10.75 -3.55 8.36
N LEU A 276 -10.13 -3.35 7.21
CA LEU A 276 -10.67 -2.65 6.05
C LEU A 276 -10.89 -3.66 4.92
N GLU A 277 -12.15 -3.77 4.50
CA GLU A 277 -12.61 -4.54 3.34
C GLU A 277 -12.66 -3.64 2.08
N PRO A 278 -12.79 -4.20 0.86
CA PRO A 278 -12.95 -3.42 -0.36
C PRO A 278 -14.13 -2.45 -0.30
N GLY A 279 -13.83 -1.15 -0.29
CA GLY A 279 -14.75 -0.03 -0.14
C GLY A 279 -14.64 0.69 1.20
N ASP A 280 -14.12 0.07 2.26
CA ASP A 280 -14.01 0.69 3.57
C ASP A 280 -13.02 1.87 3.56
N MET A 281 -13.36 2.92 4.30
CA MET A 281 -12.51 4.09 4.47
C MET A 281 -12.12 4.24 5.94
N LEU A 282 -10.90 4.72 6.18
CA LEU A 282 -10.38 5.08 7.50
C LEU A 282 -9.89 6.51 7.44
N PHE A 283 -10.48 7.37 8.25
CA PHE A 283 -9.89 8.66 8.57
C PHE A 283 -8.79 8.47 9.61
N ILE A 284 -7.59 8.95 9.28
CA ILE A 284 -6.42 9.00 10.15
C ILE A 284 -6.17 10.50 10.46
N PRO A 285 -6.43 10.95 11.68
CA PRO A 285 -6.23 12.35 12.05
C PRO A 285 -4.74 12.71 12.08
N LYS A 286 -4.47 14.02 12.05
CA LYS A 286 -3.12 14.57 11.95
C LYS A 286 -2.18 14.01 13.01
N GLY A 287 -1.02 13.51 12.61
CA GLY A 287 0.01 13.03 13.53
C GLY A 287 -0.31 11.75 14.31
N TRP A 288 -1.46 11.11 14.10
CA TRP A 288 -1.74 9.77 14.65
C TRP A 288 -0.78 8.74 14.04
N TRP A 289 -0.27 7.86 14.89
CA TRP A 289 0.69 6.84 14.50
C TRP A 289 -0.01 5.59 14.03
N HIS A 290 0.37 5.08 12.87
CA HIS A 290 -0.28 3.95 12.24
C HIS A 290 0.71 3.03 11.53
N SER A 291 0.33 1.75 11.42
CA SER A 291 0.92 0.75 10.53
C SER A 291 -0.20 -0.07 9.90
N LEU A 292 0.01 -0.52 8.67
CA LEU A 292 -0.95 -1.34 7.93
C LEU A 292 -0.27 -2.61 7.40
N ARG A 293 -1.03 -3.71 7.32
CA ARG A 293 -0.62 -4.90 6.56
C ARG A 293 -1.80 -5.50 5.82
N SER A 294 -1.55 -6.09 4.66
CA SER A 294 -2.59 -6.79 3.90
C SER A 294 -2.80 -8.23 4.40
N THR A 295 -4.03 -8.73 4.37
CA THR A 295 -4.40 -10.03 5.00
C THR A 295 -4.95 -11.10 4.05
N GLY A 296 -4.92 -10.87 2.73
CA GLY A 296 -5.29 -11.87 1.73
C GLY A 296 -4.15 -12.84 1.36
N ALA A 297 -4.46 -13.80 0.48
CA ALA A 297 -3.54 -14.87 0.10
C ALA A 297 -2.23 -14.37 -0.55
N PHE A 298 -1.11 -15.05 -0.25
CA PHE A 298 0.20 -14.67 -0.77
C PHE A 298 0.24 -14.60 -2.31
N GLY A 299 0.90 -13.55 -2.82
CA GLY A 299 1.03 -13.26 -4.25
C GLY A 299 -0.26 -12.81 -4.95
N SER A 300 -1.39 -12.70 -4.25
CA SER A 300 -2.59 -12.04 -4.78
C SER A 300 -2.45 -10.52 -4.69
N VAL A 301 -3.24 -9.77 -5.47
CA VAL A 301 -3.20 -8.30 -5.50
C VAL A 301 -3.92 -7.70 -4.28
N ASN A 302 -3.37 -6.61 -3.75
CA ASN A 302 -4.02 -5.67 -2.85
C ASN A 302 -3.92 -4.25 -3.43
N ALA A 303 -4.95 -3.42 -3.26
CA ALA A 303 -4.93 -2.03 -3.69
C ALA A 303 -5.64 -1.10 -2.70
N SER A 304 -5.05 0.09 -2.52
CA SER A 304 -5.55 1.15 -1.64
C SER A 304 -5.39 2.50 -2.34
N VAL A 305 -6.19 3.49 -1.97
CA VAL A 305 -6.05 4.88 -2.41
C VAL A 305 -6.20 5.77 -1.19
N ASN A 306 -5.45 6.88 -1.12
CA ASN A 306 -5.61 7.81 -0.01
C ASN A 306 -5.41 9.28 -0.43
N TRP A 307 -5.92 10.19 0.40
CA TRP A 307 -5.82 11.63 0.22
C TRP A 307 -5.35 12.28 1.52
N TRP A 308 -4.25 13.03 1.46
CA TRP A 308 -3.82 13.92 2.53
C TRP A 308 -4.35 15.33 2.26
N PHE A 309 -5.05 15.92 3.23
CA PHE A 309 -5.80 17.17 3.04
C PHE A 309 -5.76 18.05 4.30
N ARG A 310 -6.32 19.26 4.20
CA ARG A 310 -6.37 20.25 5.30
C ARG A 310 -7.71 20.99 5.32
#